data_AF-A0A8A2UBQ6-F1
#
_entry.id   AF-A0A8A2UBQ6-F1
#
_cell.length_a   1.000
_cell.length_b   1.000
_cell.length_c   1.000
_cell.angle_alpha   90.00
_cell.angle_beta   90.00
_cell.angle_gamma   90.00
#
_symmetry.space_group_name_H-M   'P 1'
#
loop_
_entity.id
_entity.type
_entity.pdbx_description
1 polymer ?
#
loop_
_entity_poly.entity_id
_entity_poly.type
_entity_poly.pdbx_seq_one_letter_code
_entity_poly.pdbx_strand_id
1 'polypeptide(L)'
;MVDDALVDAVESIPDADPDSIAQYDDDYGHFVIHSDADEQDVAEIDAALEDAGYERDGHLPVPDMVQQNFRPLEDGEGDDE
;
A
#
# COMPACT_ATOMS: atom_id res chain seq x y z
N MET A 1 -0.36 4.81 -14.96
CA MET A 1 1.02 4.29 -14.81
C MET A 1 1.23 4.28 -13.33
N VAL A 2 1.60 3.14 -12.75
CA VAL A 2 1.80 3.04 -11.32
C VAL A 2 3.07 3.81 -10.96
N ASP A 3 3.06 4.48 -9.81
CA ASP A 3 4.21 5.24 -9.32
C ASP A 3 5.40 4.31 -8.99
N ASP A 4 6.60 4.65 -9.46
CA ASP A 4 7.79 3.80 -9.24
C ASP A 4 8.14 3.71 -7.74
N ALA A 5 7.88 4.77 -6.96
CA ALA A 5 8.08 4.77 -5.52
C ALA A 5 7.15 3.78 -4.80
N LEU A 6 5.89 3.70 -5.24
CA LEU A 6 4.92 2.73 -4.73
C LEU A 6 5.34 1.30 -5.07
N VAL A 7 5.85 1.06 -6.27
CA VAL A 7 6.36 -0.26 -6.67
C VAL A 7 7.53 -0.68 -5.78
N ASP A 8 8.49 0.21 -5.52
CA ASP A 8 9.66 -0.06 -4.66
C ASP A 8 9.23 -0.35 -3.20
N ALA A 9 8.28 0.45 -2.69
CA ALA A 9 7.69 0.24 -1.36
C ALA A 9 7.01 -1.13 -1.24
N VAL A 10 6.17 -1.50 -2.22
CA VAL A 10 5.49 -2.80 -2.22
C VAL A 10 6.47 -3.95 -2.41
N GLU A 11 7.53 -3.78 -3.23
CA GLU A 11 8.59 -4.78 -3.38
C GLU A 11 9.38 -5.01 -2.07
N SER A 12 9.47 -3.99 -1.21
CA SER A 12 10.07 -4.11 0.12
C SER A 12 9.20 -4.87 1.13
N ILE A 13 7.89 -5.03 0.87
CA ILE A 13 6.96 -5.72 1.77
C ILE A 13 7.05 -7.24 1.52
N PRO A 14 7.23 -8.07 2.56
CA PRO A 14 7.25 -9.52 2.42
C PRO A 14 5.91 -10.06 1.90
N ASP A 15 6.00 -11.02 0.98
CA ASP A 15 4.86 -11.68 0.33
C ASP A 15 3.91 -10.75 -0.45
N ALA A 16 4.24 -9.47 -0.58
CA ALA A 16 3.50 -8.54 -1.41
C ALA A 16 3.82 -8.75 -2.89
N ASP A 17 2.82 -8.57 -3.74
CA ASP A 17 2.96 -8.70 -5.18
C ASP A 17 2.89 -7.31 -5.84
N PRO A 18 4.04 -6.72 -6.23
CA PRO A 18 4.08 -5.40 -6.84
C PRO A 18 3.48 -5.37 -8.25
N ASP A 19 3.42 -6.51 -8.96
CA ASP A 19 2.79 -6.60 -10.28
C ASP A 19 1.24 -6.52 -10.17
N SER A 20 0.71 -6.85 -8.99
CA SER A 20 -0.71 -6.76 -8.66
C SER A 20 -1.18 -5.36 -8.24
N ILE A 21 -0.30 -4.36 -8.24
CA ILE A 21 -0.68 -2.99 -7.91
C ILE A 21 -1.67 -2.45 -8.95
N ALA A 22 -2.85 -2.07 -8.48
CA ALA A 22 -3.89 -1.44 -9.27
C ALA A 22 -4.22 -0.07 -8.70
N GLN A 23 -3.73 0.98 -9.35
CA GLN A 23 -4.00 2.38 -9.02
C GLN A 23 -5.12 2.95 -9.91
N TYR A 24 -6.05 3.68 -9.30
CA TYR A 24 -7.19 4.33 -9.93
C TYR A 24 -6.89 5.81 -10.24
N ASP A 25 -7.79 6.49 -10.96
CA ASP A 25 -7.64 7.90 -11.38
C ASP A 25 -7.55 8.90 -10.21
N ASP A 26 -8.03 8.51 -9.01
CA ASP A 26 -8.00 9.33 -7.80
C ASP A 26 -6.76 9.05 -6.91
N ASP A 27 -5.72 8.39 -7.45
CA ASP A 27 -4.52 7.92 -6.73
C ASP A 27 -4.74 6.82 -5.68
N TYR A 28 -5.99 6.52 -5.33
CA TYR A 28 -6.37 5.33 -4.58
C TYR A 28 -5.98 4.07 -5.33
N GLY A 29 -5.75 2.99 -4.60
CA GLY A 29 -5.50 1.71 -5.23
C GLY A 29 -5.47 0.56 -4.26
N HIS A 30 -5.01 -0.57 -4.76
CA HIS A 30 -4.76 -1.74 -3.95
C HIS A 30 -3.62 -2.58 -4.50
N PHE A 31 -3.07 -3.41 -3.64
CA PHE A 31 -2.16 -4.50 -3.98
C PHE A 31 -2.56 -5.74 -3.18
N VAL A 32 -1.98 -6.89 -3.52
CA VAL A 32 -2.25 -8.14 -2.80
C VAL A 32 -1.00 -8.62 -2.07
N ILE A 33 -1.22 -9.27 -0.94
CA ILE A 33 -0.20 -9.96 -0.16
C ILE A 33 -0.59 -11.43 -0.08
N HIS A 34 0.34 -12.31 -0.43
CA HIS A 34 0.18 -13.77 -0.46
C HIS A 34 0.36 -14.42 0.92
N SER A 35 -0.09 -13.73 1.97
CA SER A 35 -0.02 -14.16 3.37
C SER A 35 -1.31 -13.78 4.09
N ASP A 36 -1.65 -14.49 5.15
CA ASP A 36 -2.85 -14.20 5.94
C ASP A 36 -2.74 -12.84 6.65
N ALA A 37 -3.87 -12.20 6.97
CA ALA A 37 -3.90 -10.89 7.60
C ALA A 37 -3.25 -10.87 9.00
N ASP A 38 -3.27 -12.00 9.69
CA ASP A 38 -2.62 -12.19 11.00
C ASP A 38 -1.09 -12.35 10.90
N GLU A 39 -0.56 -12.70 9.72
CA GLU A 39 0.88 -12.87 9.47
C GLU A 39 1.55 -11.59 8.95
N GLN A 40 0.75 -10.58 8.58
CA GLN A 40 1.23 -9.34 7.99
C GLN A 40 1.69 -8.34 9.05
N ASP A 41 2.91 -7.84 8.88
CA ASP A 41 3.44 -6.73 9.67
C ASP A 41 2.83 -5.41 9.18
N VAL A 42 1.65 -5.09 9.71
CA VAL A 42 0.92 -3.86 9.39
C VAL A 42 1.79 -2.61 9.57
N ALA A 43 2.66 -2.57 10.57
CA ALA A 43 3.55 -1.44 10.80
C ALA A 43 4.62 -1.28 9.71
N GLU A 44 5.08 -2.39 9.13
CA GLU A 44 6.02 -2.37 8.02
C GLU A 44 5.32 -1.95 6.72
N ILE A 45 4.11 -2.44 6.50
CA ILE A 45 3.25 -2.03 5.37
C ILE A 45 2.96 -0.54 5.42
N ASP A 46 2.55 -0.01 6.58
CA ASP A 46 2.28 1.42 6.78
C ASP A 46 3.54 2.23 6.48
N ALA A 47 4.67 1.87 7.08
CA ALA A 47 5.93 2.59 6.88
C ALA A 47 6.41 2.59 5.42
N ALA A 48 6.25 1.47 4.71
CA ALA A 48 6.61 1.38 3.30
C ALA A 48 5.69 2.26 2.44
N LEU A 49 4.38 2.22 2.68
CA LEU A 49 3.42 3.08 1.98
C LEU A 49 3.68 4.56 2.29
N GLU A 50 3.95 4.91 3.55
CA GLU A 50 4.22 6.27 4.00
C GLU A 50 5.46 6.86 3.31
N ASP A 51 6.53 6.06 3.15
CA ASP A 51 7.74 6.47 2.42
C ASP A 51 7.44 6.78 0.94
N ALA A 52 6.48 6.06 0.35
CA ALA A 52 5.99 6.30 -1.00
C ALA A 52 4.92 7.40 -1.11
N GLY A 53 4.49 8.01 0.01
CA GLY A 53 3.44 9.04 0.01
C GLY A 53 2.01 8.50 -0.01
N TYR A 54 1.81 7.25 0.44
CA TYR A 54 0.52 6.60 0.57
C TYR A 54 0.25 6.17 2.01
N GLU A 55 -1.01 5.97 2.36
CA GLU A 55 -1.41 5.36 3.63
C GLU A 55 -2.37 4.20 3.38
N ARG A 56 -2.44 3.28 4.34
CA ARG A 56 -3.29 2.09 4.23
C ARG A 56 -4.77 2.44 4.47
N ASP A 57 -5.60 2.20 3.47
CA ASP A 57 -7.06 2.39 3.52
C ASP A 57 -7.81 1.09 3.87
N GLY A 58 -7.26 0.33 4.82
CA GLY A 58 -7.80 -0.96 5.24
C GLY A 58 -7.49 -2.11 4.28
N HIS A 59 -8.09 -3.28 4.55
CA HIS A 59 -7.82 -4.51 3.82
C HIS A 59 -9.09 -5.33 3.58
N LEU A 60 -9.06 -6.16 2.55
CA LEU A 60 -10.13 -7.10 2.20
C LEU A 60 -9.55 -8.51 2.07
N PRO A 61 -10.09 -9.49 2.81
CA PRO A 61 -9.67 -10.88 2.64
C PRO A 61 -10.15 -11.39 1.27
N VAL A 62 -9.24 -12.00 0.51
CA VAL A 62 -9.53 -12.67 -0.76
C VAL A 62 -9.10 -14.14 -0.67
N PRO A 63 -9.56 -15.04 -1.56
CA PRO A 63 -9.15 -16.44 -1.49
C PRO A 63 -7.61 -16.58 -1.63
N ASP A 64 -6.98 -17.19 -0.62
CA ASP A 64 -5.53 -17.44 -0.52
C ASP A 64 -4.63 -16.17 -0.44
N MET A 65 -5.20 -14.96 -0.33
CA MET A 65 -4.43 -13.71 -0.24
C MET A 65 -5.20 -12.64 0.55
N VAL A 66 -4.57 -11.51 0.81
CA VAL A 66 -5.24 -10.32 1.37
C VAL A 66 -4.98 -9.14 0.46
N GLN A 67 -6.05 -8.45 0.09
CA GLN A 67 -5.95 -7.19 -0.64
C GLN A 67 -5.74 -6.05 0.37
N GLN A 68 -4.63 -5.33 0.24
CA GLN A 68 -4.36 -4.09 0.97
C GLN A 68 -4.80 -2.92 0.10
N ASN A 69 -5.71 -2.10 0.61
CA ASN A 69 -6.10 -0.87 -0.05
C ASN A 69 -5.18 0.26 0.43
N PHE A 70 -4.87 1.18 -0.46
CA PHE A 70 -4.10 2.37 -0.13
C PHE A 70 -4.76 3.59 -0.75
N ARG A 71 -4.45 4.74 -0.16
CA ARG A 71 -4.83 6.06 -0.64
C ARG A 71 -3.63 6.98 -0.56
N PRO A 72 -3.54 8.01 -1.42
CA PRO A 72 -2.51 9.03 -1.24
C PRO A 72 -2.62 9.56 0.19
N LEU A 73 -1.48 9.72 0.85
CA LEU A 73 -1.44 10.50 2.08
C LEU A 73 -2.04 11.86 1.73
N GLU A 74 -3.05 12.29 2.50
CA GLU A 74 -3.37 13.71 2.48
C GLU A 74 -2.10 14.39 2.92
N ASP A 75 -1.38 15.00 1.96
CA ASP A 75 -0.30 15.92 2.21
C ASP A 75 -0.91 16.99 3.09
N GLY A 76 -0.77 16.79 4.41
CA GLY A 76 -1.17 17.75 5.39
C GLY A 76 -0.29 18.93 5.09
N GLU A 77 -0.83 19.87 4.31
CA GLU A 77 -0.28 21.19 4.09
C GLU A 77 -0.02 21.78 5.49
N GLY A 78 1.20 21.54 5.93
CA GLY A 78 1.70 21.68 7.28
C GLY A 78 3.19 22.02 7.22
N ASP A 79 3.56 22.76 6.18
CA ASP A 79 4.71 23.66 6.19
C ASP A 79 4.17 25.08 6.53
N ASP A 80 4.77 25.67 7.57
CA ASP A 80 4.70 27.05 8.03
C ASP A 80 3.48 27.57 8.84
N GLU A 81 3.60 27.56 10.18
CA GLU A 81 3.94 28.77 10.99
C GLU A 81 4.50 28.43 12.39
#